data_AF-A0A1I6WNH4-F1
#
_entry.id   AF-A0A1I6WNH4-F1
#
_cell.length_a   1.000
_cell.length_b   1.000
_cell.length_c   1.000
_cell.angle_alpha   90.00
_cell.angle_beta   90.00
_cell.angle_gamma   90.00
#
_symmetry.space_group_name_H-M   'P 1'
#
loop_
_entity.id
_entity.type
_entity.pdbx_description
1 polymer ?
#
loop_
_entity_poly.entity_id
_entity_poly.type
_entity_poly.pdbx_seq_one_letter_code
_entity_poly.pdbx_strand_id
1 'polypeptide(L)'
;MQKVSSSAPSRKVFIVHGHDEAARETVARYIQSIGLEPIILHERTNKGRTIITKFREEAADAAFAVVLMTPDDQGAKAGAETNNPRARQNVVFELGFFIGALGPEKVSALVKGNVEKPSDFEGVVYISMENGHWKIDLAKEFKAAGIEIDFNKVMGA
;
A
#
# COMPACT_ATOMS: atom_id res chain seq x y z
N MET A 1 35.13 -7.61 13.84
CA MET A 1 33.84 -8.27 14.17
C MET A 1 32.75 -7.20 14.12
N GLN A 2 31.96 -7.14 13.04
CA GLN A 2 30.82 -6.22 12.97
C GLN A 2 29.69 -6.77 13.83
N LYS A 3 29.17 -5.91 14.71
CA LYS A 3 28.04 -6.20 15.60
C LYS A 3 26.78 -6.19 14.72
N VAL A 4 26.26 -7.37 14.37
CA VAL A 4 24.94 -7.49 13.73
C VAL A 4 23.91 -7.05 14.78
N SER A 5 23.35 -5.86 14.64
CA SER A 5 22.21 -5.43 15.45
C SER A 5 21.00 -6.24 15.00
N SER A 6 20.64 -7.27 15.76
CA SER A 6 19.38 -8.00 15.59
C SER A 6 18.22 -7.12 16.07
N SER A 7 17.84 -6.11 15.29
CA SER A 7 16.52 -5.49 15.46
C SER A 7 15.48 -6.50 14.96
N ALA A 8 14.43 -6.73 15.74
CA ALA A 8 13.30 -7.54 15.29
C ALA A 8 12.78 -7.03 13.94
N PRO A 9 12.35 -7.91 13.01
CA PRO A 9 11.80 -7.48 11.73
C PRO A 9 10.61 -6.56 11.97
N SER A 10 10.56 -5.44 11.24
CA SER A 10 9.48 -4.46 11.35
C SER A 10 8.12 -5.11 11.06
N ARG A 11 7.09 -4.64 11.74
CA ARG A 11 5.68 -5.05 11.53
C ARG A 11 4.84 -3.93 10.91
N LYS A 12 5.47 -2.84 10.50
CA LYS A 12 4.82 -1.64 10.00
C LYS A 12 4.43 -1.79 8.53
N VAL A 13 3.17 -1.52 8.23
CA VAL A 13 2.62 -1.56 6.88
C VAL A 13 2.09 -0.17 6.52
N PHE A 14 2.67 0.46 5.52
CA PHE A 14 2.16 1.73 5.03
C PHE A 14 0.86 1.54 4.26
N ILE A 15 -0.08 2.45 4.47
CA ILE A 15 -1.31 2.54 3.70
C ILE A 15 -1.30 3.88 2.98
N VAL A 16 -1.13 3.81 1.68
CA VAL A 16 -1.31 4.93 0.75
C VAL A 16 -2.77 4.94 0.32
N HIS A 17 -3.43 6.08 0.39
CA HIS A 17 -4.82 6.22 -0.02
C HIS A 17 -5.10 7.64 -0.54
N GLY A 18 -6.14 7.79 -1.35
CA GLY A 18 -6.68 9.10 -1.69
C GLY A 18 -7.91 9.43 -0.86
N HIS A 19 -9.07 9.65 -1.48
CA HIS A 19 -10.26 10.15 -0.79
C HIS A 19 -11.19 9.07 -0.20
N ASP A 20 -11.00 7.79 -0.55
CA ASP A 20 -11.84 6.70 -0.03
C ASP A 20 -11.43 6.32 1.42
N GLU A 21 -11.95 7.07 2.38
CA GLU A 21 -11.70 6.83 3.81
C GLU A 21 -12.23 5.47 4.29
N ALA A 22 -13.33 4.99 3.71
CA ALA A 22 -13.92 3.70 4.08
C ALA A 22 -13.04 2.53 3.66
N ALA A 23 -12.45 2.57 2.46
CA ALA A 23 -11.47 1.59 2.00
C ALA A 23 -10.23 1.62 2.89
N ARG A 24 -9.69 2.81 3.17
CA ARG A 24 -8.56 3.02 4.07
C ARG A 24 -8.78 2.39 5.45
N GLU A 25 -9.88 2.71 6.11
CA GLU A 25 -10.19 2.17 7.43
C GLU A 25 -10.38 0.66 7.41
N THR A 26 -11.03 0.12 6.36
CA THR A 26 -11.25 -1.31 6.22
C THR A 26 -9.93 -2.06 6.11
N VAL A 27 -8.99 -1.53 5.35
CA VAL A 27 -7.65 -2.11 5.18
C VAL A 27 -6.82 -1.94 6.45
N ALA A 28 -6.87 -0.79 7.12
CA ALA A 28 -6.18 -0.56 8.38
C ALA A 28 -6.66 -1.52 9.48
N ARG A 29 -7.98 -1.68 9.64
CA ARG A 29 -8.58 -2.64 10.58
C ARG A 29 -8.15 -4.08 10.28
N TYR A 30 -8.10 -4.45 9.00
CA TYR A 30 -7.64 -5.77 8.59
C TYR A 30 -6.17 -6.01 8.97
N ILE A 31 -5.28 -5.10 8.59
CA ILE A 31 -3.84 -5.16 8.91
C ILE A 31 -3.63 -5.29 10.44
N GLN A 32 -4.37 -4.49 11.22
CA GLN A 32 -4.32 -4.57 12.68
C GLN A 32 -4.83 -5.92 13.21
N SER A 33 -5.92 -6.46 12.65
CA SER A 33 -6.51 -7.74 13.08
C SER A 33 -5.58 -8.94 12.92
N ILE A 34 -4.66 -8.89 11.94
CA ILE A 34 -3.66 -9.93 11.71
C ILE A 34 -2.33 -9.65 12.45
N GLY A 35 -2.32 -8.64 13.33
CA GLY A 35 -1.20 -8.31 14.21
C GLY A 35 -0.08 -7.49 13.55
N LEU A 36 -0.37 -6.77 12.47
CA LEU A 36 0.54 -5.80 11.87
C LEU A 36 0.18 -4.37 12.31
N GLU A 37 1.10 -3.42 12.11
CA GLU A 37 0.93 -2.02 12.50
C GLU A 37 0.64 -1.16 11.25
N PRO A 38 -0.61 -0.72 11.00
CA PRO A 38 -0.91 0.15 9.88
C PRO A 38 -0.37 1.57 10.13
N ILE A 39 0.32 2.14 9.14
CA ILE A 39 0.77 3.53 9.15
C ILE A 39 0.10 4.31 8.02
N ILE A 40 -0.58 5.40 8.38
CA ILE A 40 -1.30 6.27 7.46
C ILE A 40 -0.62 7.64 7.46
N LEU A 41 0.05 7.99 6.36
CA LEU A 41 0.96 9.14 6.36
C LEU A 41 0.24 10.49 6.38
N HIS A 42 -0.92 10.61 5.73
CA HIS A 42 -1.67 11.86 5.66
C HIS A 42 -2.13 12.37 7.05
N GLU A 43 -2.15 11.50 8.06
CA GLU A 43 -2.50 11.84 9.45
C GLU A 43 -1.31 12.30 10.30
N ARG A 44 -0.06 12.20 9.79
CA ARG A 44 1.15 12.56 10.55
C ARG A 44 1.50 14.05 10.38
N THR A 45 1.75 14.75 11.49
CA THR A 45 2.10 16.18 11.51
C THR A 45 3.34 16.52 10.67
N ASN A 46 3.30 17.65 9.94
CA ASN A 46 4.38 18.10 9.06
C ASN A 46 5.72 18.34 9.79
N LYS A 47 5.70 18.86 11.02
CA LYS A 47 6.91 19.19 11.80
C LYS A 47 7.97 19.96 10.98
N GLY A 48 7.57 20.76 9.98
CA GLY A 48 8.47 21.48 9.08
C GLY A 48 9.18 20.63 8.01
N ARG A 49 8.93 19.32 7.92
CA ARG A 49 9.52 18.42 6.91
C ARG A 49 8.75 18.51 5.59
N THR A 50 9.47 18.32 4.48
CA THR A 50 8.83 18.10 3.17
C THR A 50 8.10 16.76 3.16
N ILE A 51 7.10 16.62 2.30
CA ILE A 51 6.35 15.36 2.15
C ILE A 51 7.29 14.19 1.79
N ILE A 52 8.29 14.43 0.94
CA ILE A 52 9.28 13.44 0.51
C ILE A 52 10.18 13.02 1.68
N THR A 53 10.62 13.96 2.52
CA THR A 53 11.44 13.64 3.70
C THR A 53 10.69 12.70 4.64
N LYS A 54 9.41 12.99 4.90
CA LYS A 54 8.58 12.09 5.71
C LYS A 54 8.48 10.70 5.10
N PHE A 55 8.15 10.63 3.81
CA PHE A 55 8.05 9.36 3.12
C PHE A 55 9.31 8.52 3.27
N ARG A 56 10.49 9.12 3.13
CA ARG A 56 11.78 8.42 3.29
C ARG A 56 12.02 7.94 4.71
N GLU A 57 11.80 8.78 5.71
CA GLU A 57 12.01 8.42 7.12
C GLU A 57 11.06 7.31 7.57
N GLU A 58 9.82 7.40 7.12
CA GLU A 58 8.73 6.49 7.49
C GLU A 58 8.85 5.16 6.71
N ALA A 59 9.23 5.20 5.42
CA ALA A 59 9.52 4.01 4.63
C ALA A 59 10.76 3.23 5.11
N ALA A 60 11.74 3.90 5.72
CA ALA A 60 12.96 3.23 6.19
C ALA A 60 12.69 2.14 7.24
N ASP A 61 11.60 2.26 7.99
CA ASP A 61 11.17 1.29 9.01
C ASP A 61 9.92 0.52 8.58
N ALA A 62 9.52 0.61 7.30
CA ALA A 62 8.38 -0.12 6.76
C ALA A 62 8.77 -1.55 6.37
N ALA A 63 7.93 -2.51 6.72
CA ALA A 63 8.04 -3.87 6.20
C ALA A 63 7.35 -4.04 4.85
N PHE A 64 6.30 -3.25 4.59
CA PHE A 64 5.48 -3.34 3.38
C PHE A 64 4.73 -2.03 3.11
N ALA A 65 4.30 -1.82 1.86
CA ALA A 65 3.36 -0.75 1.50
C ALA A 65 2.13 -1.32 0.75
N VAL A 66 0.95 -0.90 1.18
CA VAL A 66 -0.34 -1.18 0.54
C VAL A 66 -0.89 0.10 -0.05
N VAL A 67 -1.10 0.10 -1.36
CA VAL A 67 -1.56 1.28 -2.11
C VAL A 67 -3.01 1.10 -2.51
N LEU A 68 -3.90 1.97 -2.04
CA LEU A 68 -5.32 1.93 -2.37
C LEU A 68 -5.59 2.73 -3.64
N MET A 69 -5.86 2.00 -4.73
CA MET A 69 -6.23 2.55 -6.02
C MET A 69 -7.75 2.59 -6.12
N THR A 70 -8.32 3.73 -5.75
CA THR A 70 -9.75 4.02 -5.75
C THR A 70 -10.09 5.02 -6.86
N PRO A 71 -11.35 5.09 -7.33
CA PRO A 71 -11.74 5.96 -8.45
C PRO A 71 -11.91 7.42 -8.01
N ASP A 72 -10.85 8.02 -7.48
CA ASP A 72 -10.88 9.36 -6.87
C ASP A 72 -10.83 10.49 -7.90
N ASP A 73 -10.12 10.27 -9.00
CA ASP A 73 -9.96 11.21 -10.09
C ASP A 73 -10.53 10.62 -11.40
N GLN A 74 -10.66 11.47 -12.41
CA GLN A 74 -10.93 11.05 -13.78
C GLN A 74 -9.83 11.59 -14.72
N GLY A 75 -9.48 10.83 -15.75
CA GLY A 75 -8.52 11.27 -16.75
C GLY A 75 -8.49 10.38 -17.99
N ALA A 76 -7.73 10.78 -18.99
CA ALA A 76 -7.51 9.99 -20.19
C ALA A 76 -6.20 10.36 -20.88
N LYS A 77 -5.80 9.53 -21.84
CA LYS A 77 -4.75 9.87 -22.82
C LYS A 77 -5.20 11.05 -23.68
N ALA A 78 -4.25 11.89 -24.11
CA ALA A 78 -4.55 12.97 -25.04
C ALA A 78 -5.23 12.42 -26.31
N GLY A 79 -6.33 13.05 -26.71
CA GLY A 79 -7.13 12.63 -27.87
C GLY A 79 -8.17 11.54 -27.60
N ALA A 80 -8.31 11.05 -26.36
CA ALA A 80 -9.41 10.17 -26.00
C ALA A 80 -10.74 10.94 -25.92
N GLU A 81 -11.83 10.28 -26.33
CA GLU A 81 -13.18 10.88 -26.32
C GLU A 81 -13.82 10.89 -24.92
N THR A 82 -13.36 10.02 -24.02
CA THR A 82 -13.94 9.85 -22.69
C THR A 82 -12.88 9.77 -21.60
N ASN A 83 -13.16 10.37 -20.45
CA ASN A 83 -12.38 10.17 -19.24
C ASN A 83 -12.74 8.85 -18.56
N ASN A 84 -11.72 8.17 -18.00
CA ASN A 84 -11.87 6.98 -17.19
C ASN A 84 -11.61 7.31 -15.71
N PRO A 85 -12.27 6.61 -14.77
CA PRO A 85 -11.89 6.68 -13.36
C PRO A 85 -10.44 6.22 -13.18
N ARG A 86 -9.69 6.93 -12.34
CA ARG A 86 -8.29 6.62 -12.04
C ARG A 86 -7.96 6.93 -10.58
N ALA A 87 -6.89 6.33 -10.09
CA ALA A 87 -6.34 6.67 -8.78
C ALA A 87 -5.86 8.12 -8.78
N ARG A 88 -5.93 8.77 -7.61
CA ARG A 88 -5.42 10.13 -7.45
C ARG A 88 -3.95 10.22 -7.87
N GLN A 89 -3.54 11.30 -8.52
CA GLN A 89 -2.14 11.43 -9.00
C GLN A 89 -1.10 11.27 -7.89
N ASN A 90 -1.37 11.79 -6.69
CA ASN A 90 -0.49 11.62 -5.54
C ASN A 90 -0.35 10.15 -5.14
N VAL A 91 -1.42 9.36 -5.21
CA VAL A 91 -1.40 7.91 -4.93
C VAL A 91 -0.50 7.19 -5.95
N VAL A 92 -0.57 7.58 -7.22
CA VAL A 92 0.30 7.01 -8.28
C VAL A 92 1.76 7.39 -8.07
N PHE A 93 2.05 8.63 -7.65
CA PHE A 93 3.40 9.05 -7.28
C PHE A 93 3.94 8.25 -6.09
N GLU A 94 3.12 8.09 -5.05
CA GLU A 94 3.48 7.36 -3.82
C GLU A 94 3.70 5.87 -4.08
N LEU A 95 2.94 5.27 -5.00
CA LEU A 95 3.20 3.91 -5.51
C LEU A 95 4.63 3.81 -6.07
N GLY A 96 4.99 4.70 -6.99
CA GLY A 96 6.34 4.74 -7.57
C GLY A 96 7.42 4.97 -6.51
N PHE A 97 7.15 5.85 -5.53
CA PHE A 97 8.06 6.10 -4.41
C PHE A 97 8.32 4.82 -3.60
N PHE A 98 7.27 4.09 -3.18
CA PHE A 98 7.43 2.90 -2.35
C PHE A 98 8.06 1.73 -3.11
N ILE A 99 7.82 1.60 -4.42
CA ILE A 99 8.53 0.63 -5.25
C ILE A 99 10.04 0.92 -5.22
N GLY A 100 10.44 2.18 -5.42
CA GLY A 100 11.85 2.57 -5.37
C GLY A 100 12.48 2.47 -3.97
N ALA A 101 11.69 2.67 -2.91
CA ALA A 101 12.17 2.65 -1.53
C ALA A 101 12.26 1.24 -0.92
N LEU A 102 11.29 0.36 -1.23
CA LEU A 102 11.15 -0.96 -0.59
C LEU A 102 11.44 -2.14 -1.53
N GLY A 103 11.36 -1.93 -2.85
CA GLY A 103 11.31 -2.99 -3.85
C GLY A 103 9.86 -3.38 -4.19
N PRO A 104 9.56 -3.76 -5.46
CA PRO A 104 8.20 -4.12 -5.89
C PRO A 104 7.63 -5.32 -5.13
N GLU A 105 8.48 -6.23 -4.62
CA GLU A 105 8.09 -7.41 -3.84
C GLU A 105 7.54 -7.08 -2.44
N LYS A 106 7.68 -5.82 -2.00
CA LYS A 106 7.15 -5.31 -0.72
C LYS A 106 6.03 -4.30 -0.91
N VAL A 107 5.43 -4.28 -2.09
CA VAL A 107 4.36 -3.34 -2.45
C VAL A 107 3.21 -4.07 -3.12
N SER A 108 1.98 -3.83 -2.67
CA SER A 108 0.76 -4.29 -3.36
C SER A 108 -0.22 -3.17 -3.55
N ALA A 109 -0.87 -3.15 -4.71
CA ALA A 109 -1.94 -2.22 -5.02
C ALA A 109 -3.30 -2.90 -4.84
N LEU A 110 -4.12 -2.42 -3.91
CA LEU A 110 -5.52 -2.83 -3.80
C LEU A 110 -6.37 -1.95 -4.72
N VAL A 111 -7.09 -2.56 -5.64
CA VAL A 111 -7.90 -1.87 -6.66
C VAL A 111 -9.37 -2.01 -6.32
N LYS A 112 -10.08 -0.88 -6.20
CA LYS A 112 -11.53 -0.83 -5.98
C LYS A 112 -12.22 -0.26 -7.22
N GLY A 113 -13.19 -0.99 -7.77
CA GLY A 113 -13.87 -0.64 -9.01
C GLY A 113 -13.00 -0.70 -10.26
N ASN A 114 -13.46 -0.06 -11.33
CA ASN A 114 -12.76 -0.02 -12.62
C ASN A 114 -11.87 1.24 -12.71
N VAL A 115 -10.64 1.11 -12.24
CA VAL A 115 -9.65 2.19 -12.16
C VAL A 115 -8.55 1.95 -13.19
N GLU A 116 -8.19 2.99 -13.95
CA GLU A 116 -7.02 2.96 -14.84
C GLU A 116 -5.75 2.63 -14.03
N LYS A 117 -5.02 1.59 -14.49
CA LYS A 117 -3.77 1.14 -13.87
C LYS A 117 -2.59 1.63 -14.71
N PRO A 118 -1.55 2.19 -14.08
CA PRO A 118 -0.29 2.47 -14.78
C PRO A 118 0.29 1.19 -15.38
N SER A 119 0.71 1.23 -16.64
CA SER A 119 1.18 0.05 -17.38
C SER A 119 2.56 -0.45 -16.96
N ASP A 120 3.39 0.44 -16.40
CA ASP A 120 4.84 0.23 -16.30
C ASP A 120 5.33 -0.10 -14.87
N PHE A 121 4.43 -0.54 -13.98
CA PHE A 121 4.82 -1.02 -12.64
C PHE A 121 5.05 -2.54 -12.65
N GLU A 122 6.05 -2.98 -13.41
CA GLU A 122 6.47 -4.38 -13.43
C GLU A 122 6.79 -4.89 -12.01
N GLY A 123 6.28 -6.08 -11.69
CA GLY A 123 6.48 -6.73 -10.40
C GLY A 123 5.52 -6.30 -9.28
N VAL A 124 4.73 -5.24 -9.45
CA VAL A 124 3.70 -4.88 -8.46
C VAL A 124 2.46 -5.74 -8.64
N VAL A 125 2.00 -6.35 -7.55
CA VAL A 125 0.76 -7.14 -7.54
C VAL A 125 -0.45 -6.21 -7.38
N TYR A 126 -1.39 -6.32 -8.32
CA TYR A 126 -2.69 -5.66 -8.25
C TYR A 126 -3.75 -6.65 -7.75
N ILE A 127 -4.34 -6.35 -6.60
CA ILE A 127 -5.35 -7.20 -5.95
C ILE A 127 -6.71 -6.50 -6.03
N SER A 128 -7.71 -7.17 -6.61
CA SER A 128 -9.08 -6.65 -6.69
C SER A 128 -9.77 -6.71 -5.32
N MET A 129 -10.34 -5.60 -4.87
CA MET A 129 -11.19 -5.55 -3.67
C MET A 129 -12.60 -6.10 -3.92
N GLU A 130 -13.02 -6.22 -5.18
CA GLU A 130 -14.38 -6.65 -5.57
C GLU A 130 -14.62 -8.15 -5.37
N ASN A 131 -13.55 -8.94 -5.35
CA ASN A 131 -13.66 -10.40 -5.35
C ASN A 131 -13.86 -11.00 -3.95
N GLY A 132 -13.93 -10.19 -2.89
CA GLY A 132 -14.07 -10.63 -1.49
C GLY A 132 -12.86 -11.35 -0.89
N HIS A 133 -11.92 -11.84 -1.71
CA HIS A 133 -10.74 -12.59 -1.31
C HIS A 133 -9.48 -11.74 -1.05
N TRP A 134 -9.55 -10.42 -1.24
CA TRP A 134 -8.40 -9.51 -1.18
C TRP A 134 -7.61 -9.59 0.13
N LYS A 135 -8.26 -9.91 1.26
CA LYS A 135 -7.59 -10.12 2.54
C LYS A 135 -6.62 -11.29 2.49
N ILE A 136 -7.08 -12.44 1.98
CA ILE A 136 -6.25 -13.65 1.88
C ILE A 136 -5.11 -13.42 0.89
N ASP A 137 -5.40 -12.78 -0.24
CA ASP A 137 -4.37 -12.50 -1.24
C ASP A 137 -3.31 -11.52 -0.71
N LEU A 138 -3.73 -10.46 -0.01
CA LEU A 138 -2.80 -9.55 0.64
C LEU A 138 -1.95 -10.24 1.74
N ALA A 139 -2.54 -11.16 2.52
CA ALA A 139 -1.78 -11.95 3.49
C ALA A 139 -0.71 -12.84 2.86
N LYS A 140 -0.98 -13.39 1.66
CA LYS A 140 0.03 -14.16 0.91
C LYS A 140 1.19 -13.27 0.49
N GLU A 141 0.91 -12.05 0.02
CA GLU A 141 1.95 -11.08 -0.35
C GLU A 141 2.79 -10.66 0.86
N PHE A 142 2.18 -10.42 2.03
CA PHE A 142 2.94 -10.17 3.26
C PHE A 142 3.89 -11.32 3.59
N LYS A 143 3.40 -12.57 3.51
CA LYS A 143 4.24 -13.76 3.74
C LYS A 143 5.36 -13.89 2.70
N ALA A 144 5.08 -13.62 1.43
CA ALA A 144 6.06 -13.65 0.35
C ALA A 144 7.17 -12.60 0.56
N ALA A 145 6.83 -11.43 1.12
CA ALA A 145 7.77 -10.39 1.52
C ALA A 145 8.57 -10.73 2.80
N GLY A 146 8.39 -11.92 3.38
CA GLY A 146 9.10 -12.38 4.57
C GLY A 146 8.50 -11.90 5.89
N ILE A 147 7.26 -11.38 5.88
CA ILE A 147 6.55 -10.99 7.09
C ILE A 147 5.88 -12.22 7.69
N GLU A 148 6.08 -12.44 8.99
CA GLU A 148 5.42 -13.54 9.70
C GLU A 148 3.92 -13.24 9.88
N ILE A 149 3.09 -14.09 9.26
CA ILE A 149 1.63 -14.01 9.26
C ILE A 149 1.03 -15.27 9.88
N ASP A 150 0.16 -15.08 10.88
CA ASP A 150 -0.70 -16.12 11.43
C ASP A 150 -1.98 -16.24 10.58
N PHE A 151 -2.06 -17.30 9.78
CA PHE A 151 -3.20 -17.52 8.90
C PHE A 151 -4.48 -17.92 9.64
N ASN A 152 -4.43 -18.32 10.93
CA ASN A 152 -5.64 -18.53 11.71
C ASN A 152 -6.39 -17.20 11.90
N LYS A 153 -5.65 -16.13 12.20
CA LYS A 153 -6.20 -14.75 12.30
C LYS A 153 -6.74 -14.24 10.97
N VAL A 154 -6.11 -14.62 9.84
CA VAL A 154 -6.60 -14.27 8.49
C VAL A 154 -7.95 -14.92 8.19
N MET A 155 -8.13 -16.17 8.62
CA MET A 155 -9.33 -16.97 8.36
C MET A 155 -10.45 -16.74 9.39
N GLY A 156 -10.19 -15.97 10.46
CA GLY A 156 -11.16 -15.69 11.52
C GLY A 156 -11.39 -16.87 12.48
N ALA A 157 -10.37 -17.73 12.64
CA ALA A 157 -10.37 -18.85 13.59
C ALA A 157 -9.82 -18.45 14.96
#